data_AF-A0AA40S2T7-F1
#
_entry.id   AF-A0AA40S2T7-F1
#
_cell.length_a   1.000
_cell.length_b   1.000
_cell.length_c   1.000
_cell.angle_alpha   90.00
_cell.angle_beta   90.00
_cell.angle_gamma   90.00
#
_symmetry.space_group_name_H-M   'P 1'
#
loop_
_entity.id
_entity.type
_entity.pdbx_description
1 polymer ?
#
loop_
_entity_poly.entity_id
_entity_poly.type
_entity_poly.pdbx_seq_one_letter_code
_entity_poly.pdbx_strand_id
1 'polypeptide(L)' 'MMHKFKLGQRVRRAQSSPLDERLGFGAVSEIVRLMPDDPTGEPSYRIRSGSAERAVRESEIVAAA' A
#
# COMPACT_ATOMS: atom_id res chain seq x y z
N MET A 1 13.89 0.92 9.73
CA MET A 1 12.92 2.04 9.85
C MET A 1 11.76 1.69 10.79
N MET A 2 10.97 2.68 11.22
CA MET A 2 9.72 2.45 11.95
C MET A 2 8.55 2.54 10.97
N HIS A 3 7.87 1.43 10.72
CA HIS A 3 6.72 1.40 9.81
C HIS A 3 5.54 2.19 10.41
N LYS A 4 5.02 3.17 9.69
CA LYS A 4 3.83 3.93 10.13
C LYS A 4 2.56 3.07 10.12
N PHE A 5 2.46 2.17 9.15
CA PHE A 5 1.32 1.28 9.00
C PHE A 5 1.65 -0.15 9.42
N LYS A 6 0.63 -0.89 9.87
CA LYS A 6 0.75 -2.26 10.38
C LYS A 6 0.13 -3.28 9.44
N LEU A 7 0.54 -4.54 9.59
CA LEU A 7 -0.11 -5.68 8.95
C LEU A 7 -1.60 -5.74 9.33
N GLY A 8 -2.47 -5.99 8.36
CA GLY A 8 -3.92 -5.98 8.51
C GLY A 8 -4.57 -4.60 8.48
N GLN A 9 -3.79 -3.52 8.37
CA GLN A 9 -4.34 -2.17 8.35
C GLN A 9 -4.93 -1.84 6.98
N ARG A 10 -6.12 -1.21 6.99
CA ARG A 10 -6.77 -0.69 5.79
C ARG A 10 -6.13 0.63 5.38
N VAL A 11 -5.69 0.70 4.14
CA VAL A 11 -5.04 1.85 3.52
C VAL A 11 -5.64 2.11 2.16
N ARG A 12 -5.54 3.34 1.68
CA ARG A 12 -5.90 3.74 0.32
C ARG A 12 -4.70 4.39 -0.34
N ARG A 13 -4.65 4.42 -1.66
CA ARG A 13 -3.60 5.14 -2.40
C ARG A 13 -3.73 6.64 -2.16
N ALA A 14 -2.62 7.32 -1.88
CA ALA A 14 -2.56 8.77 -1.68
C ALA A 14 -2.78 9.52 -2.99
N GLN A 15 -2.31 8.95 -4.10
CA GLN A 15 -2.53 9.44 -5.45
C GLN A 15 -3.25 8.36 -6.26
N SER A 16 -4.45 8.68 -6.73
CA SER A 16 -5.17 7.88 -7.72
C SER A 16 -4.35 7.91 -9.01
N SER A 17 -3.54 6.88 -9.24
CA SER A 17 -2.86 6.73 -10.51
C SER A 17 -3.90 6.25 -11.53
N PRO A 18 -3.94 6.78 -12.76
CA PRO A 18 -4.87 6.30 -13.80
C PRO A 18 -4.72 4.80 -14.13
N LEU A 19 -3.62 4.17 -13.70
CA LEU A 19 -3.43 2.72 -13.74
C LEU A 19 -4.34 1.94 -12.76
N ASP A 20 -4.70 2.51 -11.61
CA ASP A 20 -5.51 1.85 -10.59
C ASP A 20 -6.97 1.69 -11.06
N GLU A 21 -7.54 2.72 -11.69
CA GLU A 21 -8.87 2.67 -12.32
C GLU A 21 -8.92 1.60 -13.42
N ARG A 22 -7.81 1.46 -14.16
CA ARG A 22 -7.71 0.53 -15.28
C ARG A 22 -7.49 -0.92 -14.85
N LEU A 23 -6.92 -1.14 -13.66
CA LEU A 23 -6.65 -2.46 -13.08
C LEU A 23 -7.78 -2.97 -12.19
N GLY A 24 -8.84 -2.19 -11.99
CA GLY A 24 -9.95 -2.55 -11.09
C GLY A 24 -9.48 -2.73 -9.64
N PHE A 25 -8.38 -2.08 -9.27
CA PHE A 25 -7.88 -2.12 -7.91
C PHE A 25 -8.83 -1.30 -7.04
N GLY A 26 -9.32 -1.89 -5.96
CA GLY A 26 -10.30 -1.24 -5.09
C GLY A 26 -9.70 -0.01 -4.41
N ALA A 27 -10.53 1.01 -4.18
CA ALA A 27 -10.12 2.27 -3.55
C ALA A 27 -9.51 2.06 -2.15
N VAL A 28 -9.81 0.95 -1.49
CA VAL A 28 -9.27 0.55 -0.18
C VAL A 28 -8.61 -0.82 -0.31
N SER A 29 -7.43 -0.94 0.27
CA SER A 29 -6.62 -2.14 0.31
C SER A 29 -6.16 -2.43 1.74
N GLU A 30 -5.73 -3.66 2.00
CA GLU A 30 -5.19 -4.07 3.29
C GLU A 30 -3.70 -4.34 3.18
N ILE A 31 -2.92 -3.96 4.20
CA ILE A 31 -1.50 -4.32 4.26
C ILE A 31 -1.36 -5.80 4.61
N VAL A 32 -0.86 -6.58 3.67
CA VAL A 32 -0.65 -8.03 3.80
C VAL A 32 0.81 -8.40 4.01
N ARG A 33 1.75 -7.47 3.84
CA ARG A 33 3.17 -7.68 4.16
C ARG A 33 3.90 -6.37 4.41
N LEU A 34 4.78 -6.35 5.40
CA LEU A 34 5.78 -5.31 5.59
C LEU A 34 7.04 -5.73 4.83
N MET A 35 7.54 -4.90 3.91
CA MET A 35 8.79 -5.19 3.20
C MET A 35 9.97 -4.74 4.07
N PRO A 36 11.11 -5.44 4.00
CA PRO A 36 12.31 -5.02 4.71
C PRO A 36 12.79 -3.66 4.20
N ASP A 37 13.60 -2.96 5.01
CA ASP A 37 14.23 -1.69 4.64
C ASP A 37 14.95 -1.83 3.28
N ASP A 38 14.42 -1.13 2.29
CA ASP A 38 15.07 -0.95 0.99
C ASP A 38 16.25 0.03 1.19
N PRO A 39 17.35 -0.04 0.41
CA PRO A 39 18.49 0.87 0.55
C PRO A 39 18.15 2.37 0.43
N THR A 40 16.95 2.69 -0.06
CA THR A 40 16.41 4.05 -0.12
C THR A 40 15.94 4.61 1.23
N GLY A 41 15.78 3.76 2.26
CA GLY A 41 15.30 4.15 3.58
C GLY A 41 13.79 4.40 3.67
N GLU A 42 13.04 4.21 2.57
CA GLU A 42 11.59 4.39 2.58
C GLU A 42 10.87 3.06 2.91
N PRO A 43 10.00 3.03 3.95
CA PRO A 43 9.25 1.82 4.28
C PRO A 43 8.35 1.41 3.12
N SER A 44 8.43 0.13 2.74
CA SER A 44 7.60 -0.44 1.68
C SER A 44 6.63 -1.47 2.25
N TYR A 45 5.48 -1.58 1.60
CA TYR A 45 4.35 -2.41 2.03
C TYR A 45 3.82 -3.18 0.84
N ARG A 46 3.30 -4.38 1.09
CA ARG A 46 2.47 -5.09 0.13
C ARG A 46 1.02 -4.93 0.55
N ILE A 47 0.21 -4.36 -0.33
CA ILE A 47 -1.21 -4.18 -0.14
C ILE A 47 -1.99 -5.16 -1.01
N ARG A 48 -3.16 -5.58 -0.53
CA ARG A 48 -4.10 -6.43 -1.27
C ARG A 48 -5.45 -5.74 -1.35
N SER A 49 -6.03 -5.70 -2.55
CA SER A 49 -7.42 -5.32 -2.78
C SER A 49 -8.13 -6.41 -3.54
N GLY A 50 -9.06 -7.11 -2.90
CA GLY A 50 -9.73 -8.28 -3.50
C GLY A 50 -8.72 -9.36 -3.89
N SER A 51 -8.67 -9.69 -5.18
CA SER A 51 -7.75 -10.70 -5.73
C SER A 51 -6.39 -10.12 -6.18
N ALA A 52 -6.19 -8.81 -6.10
CA ALA A 52 -5.01 -8.15 -6.62
C ALA A 52 -4.08 -7.72 -5.48
N GLU A 53 -2.77 -7.93 -5.65
CA GLU A 53 -1.72 -7.54 -4.70
C GLU A 53 -0.70 -6.63 -5.34
N ARG A 54 -0.18 -5.66 -4.59
CA ARG A 54 0.78 -4.67 -5.10
C ARG A 54 1.76 -4.24 -4.03
N ALA A 55 3.03 -4.05 -4.42
CA ALA A 55 4.02 -3.39 -3.58
C ALA A 55 3.91 -1.87 -3.74
N VAL A 56 3.89 -1.15 -2.62
CA VAL A 56 3.70 0.30 -2.53
C VAL A 56 4.58 0.86 -1.43
N ARG A 57 5.00 2.12 -1.55
CA ARG A 57 5.77 2.78 -0.50
C ARG A 57 4.88 3.50 0.50
N GLU A 58 5.43 3.85 1.67
CA GLU A 58 4.74 4.61 2.71
C GLU A 58 4.17 5.92 2.18
N SER A 59 4.88 6.61 1.29
CA SER A 59 4.45 7.88 0.69
C SER A 59 3.30 7.73 -0.31
N GLU A 60 3.11 6.54 -0.88
CA GLU A 60 2.08 6.27 -1.89
C GLU A 60 0.72 5.92 -1.28
N ILE A 61 0.64 5.70 0.03
CA ILE A 61 -0.57 5.24 0.72
C ILE A 61 -0.90 6.11 1.95
N VAL A 62 -2.19 6.18 2.26
CA VAL A 62 -2.72 6.83 3.46
C VAL A 62 -3.70 5.91 4.17
N ALA A 63 -3.92 6.13 5.47
CA ALA A 63 -4.89 5.35 6.22
C ALA A 63 -6.29 5.50 5.60
N ALA A 64 -6.95 4.38 5.36
CA ALA A 64 -8.37 4.40 5.01
C ALA A 64 -9.17 4.40 6.32
N ALA A 65 -9.78 5.55 6.63
CA ALA A 65 -10.80 5.66 7.68
C ALA A 65 -11.97 4.72 7.42
#